data_AF-A0A3S0HFH1-F1
#
_entry.id   AF-A0A3S0HFH1-F1
#
_cell.length_a   1.000
_cell.length_b   1.000
_cell.length_c   1.000
_cell.angle_alpha   90.00
_cell.angle_beta   90.00
_cell.angle_gamma   90.00
#
_symmetry.space_group_name_H-M   'P 1'
#
loop_
_entity.id
_entity.type
_entity.pdbx_description
1 polymer ?
#
loop_
_entity_poly.entity_id
_entity_poly.type
_entity_poly.pdbx_seq_one_letter_code
_entity_poly.pdbx_strand_id
1 'polypeptide(L)' 'MRYLGVAVLMLALSGCNSAKSVKDEANREYAVNSYEQSLEAYQLCVAQHPNDQQRCSAVARVIDADRKRYEKLPPAL' A
#
# COMPACT_ATOMS: atom_id res chain seq x y z
N MET A 1 6.98 -7.37 48.26
CA MET A 1 5.79 -7.67 47.42
C MET A 1 5.12 -6.42 46.83
N ARG A 2 5.86 -5.37 46.43
CA ARG A 2 5.28 -4.14 45.82
C ARG A 2 5.78 -3.84 44.40
N TYR A 3 6.87 -4.48 43.98
CA TYR A 3 7.53 -4.20 42.69
C TYR A 3 7.06 -5.10 41.55
N LEU A 4 6.33 -6.19 41.84
CA LEU A 4 5.89 -7.15 40.83
C LEU A 4 4.77 -6.61 39.93
N GLY A 5 3.95 -5.67 40.43
CA GLY A 5 2.86 -5.05 39.67
C GLY A 5 3.33 -4.05 38.61
N VAL A 6 4.49 -3.43 38.79
CA VAL A 6 5.01 -2.40 37.87
C VAL A 6 5.68 -3.02 36.64
N ALA A 7 6.31 -4.19 36.79
CA ALA A 7 7.01 -4.87 35.70
C ALA A 7 6.05 -5.42 34.63
N VAL A 8 4.85 -5.85 35.00
CA VAL A 8 3.85 -6.36 34.06
C VAL A 8 3.22 -5.24 33.23
N LEU A 9 3.08 -4.04 33.80
CA LEU A 9 2.50 -2.89 33.10
C LEU A 9 3.43 -2.34 31.99
N MET A 10 4.74 -2.42 32.19
CA MET A 10 5.74 -1.95 31.20
C MET A 10 5.84 -2.86 29.97
N LEU A 11 5.55 -4.15 30.09
CA LEU A 11 5.60 -5.10 28.96
C LEU A 11 4.40 -4.98 28.01
N ALA A 12 3.27 -4.44 28.47
CA ALA A 12 2.06 -4.29 27.67
C ALA A 12 2.15 -3.13 26.63
N LEU A 13 3.03 -2.15 26.85
CA LEU A 13 3.14 -0.97 25.99
C LEU A 13 4.05 -1.19 24.76
N SER A 14 4.85 -2.26 24.74
CA SER A 14 5.77 -2.57 23.64
C SER A 14 5.11 -3.32 22.47
N GLY A 15 3.93 -3.91 22.68
CA GLY A 15 3.27 -4.77 21.68
C GLY A 15 2.54 -4.03 20.55
N CYS A 16 2.13 -2.77 20.77
CA CYS A 16 1.31 -2.04 19.79
C CYS A 16 2.12 -1.34 18.68
N ASN A 17 3.41 -1.06 18.90
CA ASN A 17 4.23 -0.37 17.89
C ASN A 17 4.60 -1.29 16.72
N SER A 18 4.93 -2.56 16.96
CA SER A 18 5.38 -3.47 15.90
C SER A 18 4.26 -3.93 14.95
N ALA A 19 3.02 -4.07 15.44
CA ALA A 19 1.90 -4.49 14.59
C ALA A 19 1.49 -3.38 13.59
N LYS A 20 1.60 -2.12 14.01
CA LYS A 20 1.31 -0.97 13.15
C LYS A 20 2.36 -0.82 12.05
N SER A 21 3.64 -0.93 12.38
CA SER A 21 4.73 -0.81 11.39
C SER A 21 4.67 -1.90 10.32
N VAL A 22 4.38 -3.15 10.69
CA VAL A 22 4.23 -4.26 9.72
C VAL A 22 3.04 -4.02 8.78
N LYS A 23 1.92 -3.53 9.31
CA LYS A 23 0.74 -3.20 8.50
C LYS A 23 1.01 -2.03 7.55
N ASP A 24 1.71 -1.00 8.02
CA ASP A 24 2.05 0.17 7.21
C ASP A 24 3.02 -0.21 6.07
N GLU A 25 3.97 -1.10 6.33
CA GLU A 25 4.89 -1.63 5.30
C GLU A 25 4.15 -2.50 4.28
N ALA A 26 3.30 -3.44 4.72
CA ALA A 26 2.51 -4.25 3.82
C ALA A 26 1.55 -3.41 2.95
N ASN A 27 0.98 -2.34 3.52
CA ASN A 27 0.15 -1.40 2.77
C ASN A 27 0.96 -0.59 1.75
N ARG A 28 2.19 -0.18 2.11
CA ARG A 28 3.13 0.46 1.19
C ARG A 28 3.44 -0.46 0.02
N GLU A 29 3.92 -1.66 0.29
CA GLU A 29 4.27 -2.65 -0.73
C GLU A 29 3.09 -2.92 -1.66
N TYR A 30 1.90 -3.16 -1.08
CA TYR A 30 0.69 -3.37 -1.86
C TYR A 30 0.35 -2.17 -2.76
N ALA A 31 0.42 -0.95 -2.26
CA ALA A 31 0.09 0.25 -3.02
C ALA A 31 1.10 0.53 -4.15
N VAL A 32 2.39 0.30 -3.90
CA VAL A 32 3.46 0.38 -4.91
C VAL A 32 3.20 -0.66 -6.00
N ASN A 33 3.13 -1.94 -5.62
CA ASN A 33 2.98 -3.05 -6.57
C ASN A 33 1.70 -2.93 -7.39
N SER A 34 0.58 -2.54 -6.78
CA SER A 34 -0.69 -2.35 -7.49
C SER A 34 -0.58 -1.24 -8.53
N TYR A 35 0.05 -0.12 -8.20
CA TYR A 35 0.21 0.99 -9.13
C TYR A 35 1.12 0.61 -10.30
N GLU A 36 2.24 -0.07 -10.05
CA GLU A 36 3.14 -0.56 -11.10
C GLU A 36 2.43 -1.56 -12.03
N GLN A 37 1.74 -2.56 -11.48
CA GLN A 37 0.98 -3.53 -12.28
C GLN A 37 -0.10 -2.88 -13.15
N SER A 38 -0.79 -1.85 -12.62
CA SER A 38 -1.79 -1.11 -13.37
C SER A 38 -1.19 -0.32 -14.54
N LEU A 39 0.03 0.22 -14.38
CA LEU A 39 0.76 0.87 -15.47
C LEU A 39 1.18 -0.14 -16.55
N GLU A 40 1.72 -1.30 -16.15
CA GLU A 40 2.08 -2.37 -17.09
C GLU A 40 0.87 -2.87 -17.88
N ALA A 41 -0.26 -3.11 -17.20
CA ALA A 41 -1.51 -3.51 -17.84
C ALA A 41 -2.00 -2.49 -18.87
N TYR A 42 -1.84 -1.19 -18.58
CA TYR A 42 -2.21 -0.13 -19.51
C TYR A 42 -1.29 -0.09 -20.73
N GLN A 43 0.03 -0.24 -20.52
CA GLN A 43 1.00 -0.32 -21.62
C GLN A 43 0.69 -1.51 -22.55
N LEU A 44 0.40 -2.68 -21.97
CA LEU A 44 -0.02 -3.86 -22.73
C LEU A 44 -1.32 -3.63 -23.50
N CYS A 45 -2.31 -2.96 -22.89
CA CYS A 45 -3.56 -2.63 -23.55
C CYS A 45 -3.34 -1.69 -24.74
N VAL A 46 -2.56 -0.62 -24.57
CA VAL A 46 -2.24 0.33 -25.65
C VAL A 46 -1.47 -0.35 -26.77
N ALA A 47 -0.54 -1.26 -26.45
CA ALA A 47 0.20 -2.02 -27.45
C ALA A 47 -0.71 -2.94 -28.28
N GLN A 48 -1.75 -3.53 -27.68
CA GLN A 48 -2.72 -4.38 -28.38
C GLN A 48 -3.78 -3.57 -29.14
N HIS A 49 -4.05 -2.33 -28.71
CA HIS A 49 -5.10 -1.47 -29.25
C HIS A 49 -4.57 -0.06 -29.56
N PRO A 50 -3.57 0.09 -30.45
CA PRO A 50 -2.85 1.36 -30.64
C PRO A 50 -3.72 2.51 -31.16
N ASN A 51 -4.82 2.19 -31.84
CA ASN A 51 -5.75 3.17 -32.41
C ASN A 51 -7.08 3.28 -31.65
N ASP A 52 -7.20 2.59 -30.50
CA ASP A 52 -8.44 2.53 -29.73
C ASP A 52 -8.12 2.67 -28.22
N GLN A 53 -7.75 3.88 -27.83
CA GLN A 53 -7.49 4.21 -26.43
C GLN A 53 -8.72 4.03 -25.53
N GLN A 54 -9.93 4.07 -26.09
CA GLN A 54 -11.16 3.89 -25.34
C GLN A 54 -11.26 2.48 -24.73
N ARG A 55 -10.71 1.46 -25.38
CA ARG A 55 -10.60 0.10 -24.83
C ARG A 55 -9.79 0.03 -23.53
N CYS A 56 -8.83 0.94 -23.36
CA CYS A 56 -7.97 0.98 -22.17
C CYS A 56 -8.53 1.89 -21.06
N SER A 57 -9.69 2.50 -21.25
CA SER A 57 -10.32 3.41 -20.27
C SER A 57 -10.66 2.74 -18.93
N ALA A 58 -10.95 1.44 -18.94
CA ALA A 58 -11.15 0.69 -17.71
C ALA A 58 -9.86 0.60 -16.89
N VAL A 59 -8.74 0.28 -17.56
CA VAL A 59 -7.42 0.19 -16.92
C VAL A 59 -6.95 1.58 -16.45
N ALA A 60 -7.20 2.63 -17.22
CA ALA A 60 -6.90 4.01 -16.81
C ALA A 60 -7.58 4.40 -15.49
N ARG A 61 -8.84 3.98 -15.27
CA ARG A 61 -9.54 4.21 -13.99
C ARG A 61 -8.92 3.43 -12.82
N VAL A 62 -8.38 2.24 -13.08
CA VAL A 62 -7.67 1.46 -12.07
C VAL A 62 -6.34 2.14 -11.70
N ILE A 63 -5.58 2.62 -12.70
CA ILE A 63 -4.36 3.43 -12.48
C ILE A 63 -4.67 4.63 -11.59
N ASP A 64 -5.75 5.36 -11.85
CA ASP A 64 -6.14 6.51 -11.02
C ASP A 64 -6.46 6.13 -9.57
N ALA A 65 -7.08 4.96 -9.35
CA ALA A 65 -7.38 4.46 -8.01
C ALA A 65 -6.11 4.03 -7.27
N ASP A 66 -5.17 3.39 -7.96
CA ASP A 66 -3.90 2.93 -7.39
C ASP A 66 -2.94 4.08 -7.14
N ARG A 67 -2.89 5.07 -8.05
CA ARG A 67 -2.15 6.32 -7.85
C ARG A 67 -2.58 7.01 -6.56
N LYS A 68 -3.90 7.16 -6.35
CA LYS A 68 -4.44 7.77 -5.13
C LYS A 68 -4.10 6.98 -3.87
N ARG A 69 -3.91 5.67 -3.96
CA ARG A 69 -3.46 4.83 -2.84
C ARG A 69 -1.97 5.05 -2.57
N TYR A 70 -1.16 5.05 -3.63
CA TYR A 70 0.27 5.33 -3.57
C TYR A 70 0.58 6.73 -3.01
N GLU A 71 -0.12 7.77 -3.46
CA GLU A 71 0.06 9.16 -3.02
C GLU A 71 -0.31 9.38 -1.53
N LYS A 72 -1.14 8.51 -0.96
CA LYS A 72 -1.53 8.55 0.46
C LYS A 72 -0.52 7.87 1.38
N LEU A 73 0.50 7.21 0.82
CA LEU A 73 1.51 6.55 1.64
C LEU A 73 2.28 7.59 2.45
N PRO A 74 2.55 7.31 3.74
CA PRO A 74 3.45 8.15 4.52
C PRO A 74 4.85 8.17 3.88
N PRO A 75 5.72 9.16 4.17
CA PRO A 75 7.12 9.10 3.78
C PRO A 75 7.79 7.83 4.33
N ALA A 76 8.75 7.27 3.59
CA ALA A 76 9.51 6.11 4.06
C ALA A 76 10.26 6.48 5.34
N LEU A 77 10.20 5.59 6.34
CA LEU A 77 10.85 5.74 7.65
C LEU A 77 12.36 5.49 7.56
#